data_AF-A0A7N2LH81-F1
#
_entry.id   AF-A0A7N2LH81-F1
#
_cell.length_a   1.000
_cell.length_b   1.000
_cell.length_c   1.000
_cell.angle_alpha   90.00
_cell.angle_beta   90.00
_cell.angle_gamma   90.00
#
_symmetry.space_group_name_H-M   'P 1'
#
loop_
_entity.id
_entity.type
_entity.pdbx_description
1 polymer ?
#
loop_
_entity_poly.entity_id
_entity_poly.type
_entity_poly.pdbx_seq_one_letter_code
_entity_poly.pdbx_strand_id
1 'polypeptide(L)'
;MSSWLEEAEMEYRADVDDAWYSVRVVAEENGDVLRVKFCGFSEECDKVLRGSELKSKRDIHNLSERFRPISVQLQDSDCSKVSVGDIVCASFAFREDDIRFYDALVDGVENHAHARKEGGEEECLCNFFLIWMHGPNAENLSSTTIENICQVQSCKQIDPKLDCFLKRAGERFVMTSDPDLISKGDSSPNVKLKRSFPQFANQDTRCAKRSVSKICSSEERIGSHSDSSILDMDFGGGGNEYVILLENLDKGSSPSMIAEFIQRATSVSPEVYIFPNISSEKSTRGVLSLDSKKEFQKLIDFLDSPKHIIMSSGGRPWVIVEKMTRHNPLRASTGIQSQRTLQNMSFGSSKGIKVVHVGTEEHKMAKLLKDLYVEFFNHQKRLREKLDLDVENILLLHQAL
;
A
#
# COMPACT_ATOMS: atom_id res chain seq x y z
N MET A 1 23.82 34.93 21.15
CA MET A 1 24.04 33.98 20.04
C MET A 1 22.67 33.38 19.77
N SER A 2 21.83 34.13 19.06
CA SER A 2 20.36 33.98 19.12
C SER A 2 19.77 34.51 17.82
N SER A 3 19.71 33.67 16.77
CA SER A 3 19.22 34.09 15.43
C SER A 3 18.85 32.93 14.48
N TRP A 4 18.57 31.72 14.98
CA TRP A 4 18.27 30.57 14.09
C TRP A 4 17.09 29.71 14.59
N LEU A 5 16.05 30.35 15.11
CA LEU A 5 14.72 29.74 15.12
C LEU A 5 13.90 30.48 14.07
N GLU A 6 14.17 30.15 12.82
CA GLU A 6 13.20 30.39 11.78
C GLU A 6 12.00 29.48 12.08
N GLU A 7 10.99 30.03 12.74
CA GLU A 7 9.79 29.29 13.17
C GLU A 7 9.18 28.61 11.95
N ALA A 8 9.22 27.27 11.95
CA ALA A 8 8.52 26.49 10.94
C ALA A 8 7.04 26.87 10.98
N GLU A 9 6.44 27.04 9.79
CA GLU A 9 5.02 27.42 9.69
C GLU A 9 4.14 26.18 9.51
N MET A 10 4.68 25.12 8.91
CA MET A 10 3.93 23.92 8.52
C MET A 10 4.84 22.72 8.25
N GLU A 11 4.23 21.57 7.96
CA GLU A 11 4.92 20.37 7.47
C GLU A 11 4.63 20.14 5.99
N TYR A 12 5.64 19.65 5.28
CA TYR A 12 5.54 19.21 3.90
C TYR A 12 6.03 17.78 3.74
N ARG A 13 5.25 16.94 3.05
CA ARG A 13 5.65 15.58 2.69
C ARG A 13 6.46 15.62 1.40
N ALA A 14 7.74 15.26 1.43
CA ALA A 14 8.66 15.38 0.29
C ALA A 14 8.51 14.24 -0.74
N ASP A 15 8.73 14.49 -2.04
CA ASP A 15 8.52 13.46 -3.09
C ASP A 15 9.63 12.42 -3.14
N VAL A 16 10.80 12.79 -2.65
CA VAL A 16 12.02 12.00 -2.79
C VAL A 16 12.01 10.77 -1.88
N ASP A 17 11.41 10.88 -0.71
CA ASP A 17 11.44 9.86 0.34
C ASP A 17 10.11 9.71 1.09
N ASP A 18 9.09 10.49 0.73
CA ASP A 18 7.76 10.50 1.35
C ASP A 18 7.74 10.88 2.85
N ALA A 19 8.85 11.42 3.37
CA ALA A 19 8.93 11.87 4.76
C ALA A 19 8.35 13.28 4.95
N TRP A 20 7.88 13.55 6.16
CA TRP A 20 7.44 14.88 6.59
C TRP A 20 8.61 15.71 7.09
N TYR A 21 8.68 16.95 6.59
CA TYR A 21 9.69 17.94 6.99
C TYR A 21 9.02 19.21 7.46
N SER A 22 9.60 19.86 8.47
CA SER A 22 9.22 21.21 8.85
C SER A 22 9.66 22.19 7.77
N VAL A 23 8.73 23.03 7.30
CA VAL A 23 8.97 23.97 6.22
C VAL A 23 8.38 25.34 6.50
N ARG A 24 8.85 26.31 5.72
CA ARG A 24 8.18 27.60 5.50
C ARG A 24 7.86 27.76 4.03
N VAL A 25 6.79 28.47 3.74
CA VAL A 25 6.37 28.72 2.36
C VAL A 25 6.49 30.19 2.02
N VAL A 26 6.94 30.45 0.79
CA VAL A 26 7.04 31.80 0.22
C VAL A 26 6.26 31.82 -1.08
N ALA A 27 5.28 32.71 -1.17
CA ALA A 27 4.58 32.99 -2.41
C ALA A 27 5.36 34.04 -3.20
N GLU A 28 5.79 33.66 -4.41
CA GLU A 28 6.52 34.49 -5.37
C GLU A 28 5.65 34.77 -6.60
N GLU A 29 6.06 35.74 -7.43
CA GLU A 29 5.36 36.08 -8.68
C GLU A 29 3.85 36.34 -8.46
N ASN A 30 3.51 37.11 -7.41
CA ASN A 30 2.14 37.38 -6.96
C ASN A 30 1.34 36.13 -6.57
N GLY A 31 1.97 34.98 -6.28
CA GLY A 31 1.31 33.72 -5.93
C GLY A 31 1.22 32.70 -7.06
N ASP A 32 1.89 32.91 -8.20
CA ASP A 32 2.00 31.90 -9.26
C ASP A 32 3.08 30.84 -9.00
N VAL A 33 4.01 31.17 -8.11
CA VAL A 33 5.12 30.30 -7.70
C VAL A 33 5.09 30.17 -6.19
N LEU A 34 5.18 28.94 -5.70
CA LEU A 34 5.33 28.65 -4.29
C LEU A 34 6.70 28.02 -4.06
N ARG A 35 7.52 28.68 -3.25
CA ARG A 35 8.79 28.11 -2.78
C ARG A 35 8.60 27.50 -1.41
N VAL A 36 8.93 26.23 -1.29
CA VAL A 36 8.94 25.47 -0.03
C VAL A 36 10.39 25.45 0.47
N LYS A 37 10.63 26.12 1.61
CA LYS A 37 11.93 26.18 2.27
C LYS A 37 11.99 25.17 3.41
N PHE A 38 12.93 24.23 3.35
CA PHE A 38 13.09 23.21 4.38
C PHE A 38 13.86 23.79 5.58
N CYS A 39 13.25 23.75 6.77
CA CYS A 39 13.88 24.29 7.97
C CYS A 39 15.12 23.46 8.35
N GLY A 40 16.25 24.13 8.62
CA GLY A 40 17.52 23.46 8.94
C GLY A 40 18.32 22.99 7.72
N PHE A 41 17.83 23.23 6.51
CA PHE A 41 18.53 22.89 5.26
C PHE A 41 18.93 24.15 4.49
N SER A 42 19.89 23.99 3.59
CA SER A 42 20.36 25.02 2.66
C SER A 42 19.29 25.34 1.61
N GLU A 43 19.30 26.56 1.08
CA GLU A 43 18.33 27.01 0.05
C GLU A 43 18.44 26.19 -1.26
N GLU A 44 19.54 25.46 -1.46
CA GLU A 44 19.69 24.52 -2.58
C GLU A 44 18.73 23.33 -2.50
N CYS A 45 18.22 23.02 -1.30
CA CYS A 45 17.22 22.00 -1.08
C CYS A 45 15.79 22.52 -1.26
N ASP A 46 15.60 23.84 -1.43
CA ASP A 46 14.28 24.44 -1.59
C ASP A 46 13.54 23.85 -2.79
N LYS A 47 12.25 23.56 -2.61
CA LYS A 47 11.39 23.09 -3.69
C LYS A 47 10.58 24.24 -4.27
N VAL A 48 10.72 24.46 -5.57
CA VAL A 48 9.94 25.45 -6.32
C VAL A 48 8.76 24.76 -7.02
N LEU A 49 7.55 25.21 -6.73
CA LEU A 49 6.30 24.72 -7.32
C LEU A 49 5.71 25.82 -8.20
N ARG A 50 5.51 25.54 -9.49
CA ARG A 50 4.91 26.51 -10.42
C ARG A 50 3.47 26.12 -10.74
N GLY A 51 2.56 27.08 -10.66
CA GLY A 51 1.14 26.84 -11.01
C GLY A 51 0.93 26.35 -12.45
N SER A 52 1.87 26.64 -13.36
CA SER A 52 1.88 26.16 -14.75
C SER A 52 2.19 24.68 -14.92
N GLU A 53 2.81 24.04 -13.94
CA GLU A 53 3.20 22.63 -14.01
C GLU A 53 2.07 21.70 -13.56
N LEU A 54 1.10 22.24 -12.81
CA LEU A 54 -0.11 21.52 -12.43
C LEU A 54 -1.01 21.43 -13.66
N LYS A 55 -1.43 20.21 -14.03
CA LYS A 55 -2.16 19.92 -15.28
C LYS A 55 -3.65 19.73 -15.04
N SER A 56 -4.06 19.54 -13.79
CA SER A 56 -5.44 19.24 -13.44
C SER A 56 -5.80 19.71 -12.02
N LYS A 57 -7.10 19.81 -11.76
CA LYS A 57 -7.63 20.02 -10.39
C LYS A 57 -7.22 18.91 -9.43
N ARG A 58 -6.99 17.69 -9.93
CA ARG A 58 -6.48 16.58 -9.13
C ARG A 58 -5.04 16.82 -8.68
N ASP A 59 -4.20 17.41 -9.53
CA ASP A 59 -2.81 17.73 -9.15
C ASP A 59 -2.77 18.79 -8.05
N ILE A 60 -3.66 19.79 -8.11
CA ILE A 60 -3.82 20.80 -7.05
C ILE A 60 -4.25 20.14 -5.74
N HIS A 61 -5.24 19.25 -5.78
CA HIS A 61 -5.71 18.52 -4.61
C HIS A 61 -4.59 17.67 -3.99
N ASN A 62 -3.93 16.85 -4.81
CA ASN A 62 -2.82 16.00 -4.38
C ASN A 62 -1.68 16.83 -3.78
N LEU A 63 -1.36 17.98 -4.37
CA LEU A 63 -0.36 18.89 -3.80
C LEU A 63 -0.80 19.42 -2.44
N SER A 64 -2.07 19.83 -2.30
CA SER A 64 -2.59 20.33 -1.03
C SER A 64 -2.54 19.30 0.11
N GLU A 65 -2.70 18.00 -0.20
CA GLU A 65 -2.62 16.92 0.79
C GLU A 65 -1.19 16.66 1.30
N ARG A 66 -0.18 17.24 0.65
CA ARG A 66 1.23 17.15 1.10
C ARG A 66 1.60 18.22 2.09
N PHE A 67 0.66 19.09 2.45
CA PHE A 67 0.87 20.16 3.42
C PHE A 67 -0.08 19.97 4.59
N ARG A 68 0.41 20.20 5.80
CA ARG A 68 -0.40 20.19 7.01
C ARG A 68 0.19 21.06 8.11
N PRO A 69 -0.56 21.42 9.15
CA PRO A 69 0.00 22.05 10.34
C PRO A 69 1.05 21.15 11.01
N ILE A 70 1.98 21.76 11.74
CA ILE A 70 3.03 21.05 12.46
C ILE A 70 2.43 20.03 13.44
N SER A 71 2.90 18.80 13.38
CA SER A 71 2.52 17.74 14.30
C SER A 71 3.04 18.06 15.70
N VAL A 72 2.22 17.82 16.72
CA VAL A 72 2.56 18.22 18.10
C VAL A 72 3.28 17.07 18.79
N GLN A 73 4.51 17.30 19.24
CA GLN A 73 5.24 16.30 20.01
C GLN A 73 4.49 15.98 21.31
N LEU A 74 4.22 14.70 21.53
CA LEU A 74 3.54 14.25 22.73
C LEU A 74 4.53 14.13 23.89
N GLN A 75 4.10 14.54 25.08
CA GLN A 75 4.86 14.35 26.31
C GLN A 75 4.46 13.04 26.99
N ASP A 76 5.24 12.61 27.98
CA ASP A 76 5.00 11.35 28.70
C ASP A 76 3.61 11.29 29.36
N SER A 77 3.14 12.41 29.91
CA SER A 77 1.79 12.53 30.47
C SER A 77 0.68 12.53 29.41
N ASP A 78 1.02 12.68 28.13
CA ASP A 78 0.08 12.74 27.02
C ASP A 78 -0.17 11.37 26.36
N CYS A 79 0.45 10.29 26.85
CA CYS A 79 0.33 8.96 26.27
C CYS A 79 -1.14 8.50 26.13
N SER A 80 -2.01 8.92 27.06
CA SER A 80 -3.44 8.59 27.06
C SER A 80 -4.23 9.29 25.95
N LYS A 81 -3.64 10.28 25.28
CA LYS A 81 -4.26 10.98 24.14
C LYS A 81 -4.16 10.15 22.85
N VAL A 82 -3.31 9.13 22.81
CA VAL A 82 -3.11 8.25 21.67
C VAL A 82 -3.95 6.99 21.84
N SER A 83 -4.85 6.75 20.90
CA SER A 83 -5.76 5.61 20.91
C SER A 83 -5.61 4.76 19.65
N VAL A 84 -6.00 3.49 19.76
CA VAL A 84 -6.09 2.60 18.59
C VAL A 84 -7.00 3.22 17.53
N GLY A 85 -6.53 3.25 16.29
CA GLY A 85 -7.19 3.87 15.15
C GLY A 85 -6.75 5.30 14.87
N ASP A 86 -5.96 5.93 15.74
CA ASP A 86 -5.41 7.27 15.49
C ASP A 86 -4.32 7.23 14.42
N ILE A 87 -4.22 8.31 13.64
CA ILE A 87 -3.09 8.55 12.73
C ILE A 87 -2.11 9.47 13.46
N VAL A 88 -0.88 9.00 13.63
CA VAL A 88 0.21 9.73 14.26
C VAL A 88 1.35 9.95 13.28
N CYS A 89 2.17 10.96 13.54
CA CYS A 89 3.43 11.18 12.83
C CYS A 89 4.55 10.63 13.70
N ALA A 90 5.19 9.54 13.28
CA ALA A 90 6.20 8.86 14.07
C ALA A 90 7.59 8.96 13.43
N SER A 91 8.61 9.01 14.28
CA SER A 91 10.01 8.97 13.86
C SER A 91 10.43 7.54 13.50
N PHE A 92 11.21 7.42 12.42
CA PHE A 92 11.85 6.19 11.99
C PHE A 92 13.34 6.47 11.76
N ALA A 93 14.18 5.74 12.47
CA ALA A 93 15.63 5.86 12.38
C ALA A 93 16.19 4.84 11.37
N PHE A 94 16.78 5.32 10.28
CA PHE A 94 17.51 4.46 9.33
C PHE A 94 18.94 4.20 9.78
N ARG A 95 19.54 5.18 10.45
CA ARG A 95 20.89 5.20 11.06
C ARG A 95 20.86 6.13 12.28
N GLU A 96 21.91 6.10 13.11
CA GLU A 96 21.99 6.96 14.32
C GLU A 96 21.72 8.44 14.04
N ASP A 97 22.10 8.96 12.86
CA ASP A 97 21.93 10.37 12.48
C ASP A 97 20.85 10.61 11.39
N ASP A 98 20.11 9.59 10.96
CA ASP A 98 19.08 9.72 9.90
C ASP A 98 17.71 9.32 10.45
N ILE A 99 17.08 10.31 11.11
CA ILE A 99 15.73 10.21 11.67
C ILE A 99 14.77 10.95 10.75
N ARG A 100 13.73 10.25 10.31
CA ARG A 100 12.68 10.82 9.43
C ARG A 100 11.31 10.56 10.01
N PHE A 101 10.34 11.35 9.59
CA PHE A 101 9.00 11.32 10.14
C PHE A 101 7.99 10.86 9.10
N TYR A 102 7.15 9.89 9.46
CA TYR A 102 6.15 9.29 8.58
C TYR A 102 4.82 9.14 9.31
N ASP A 103 3.72 9.02 8.56
CA ASP A 103 2.44 8.74 9.20
C ASP A 103 2.29 7.25 9.45
N ALA A 104 1.73 6.93 10.60
CA ALA A 104 1.39 5.57 10.98
C ALA A 104 0.02 5.51 11.66
N LEU A 105 -0.68 4.42 11.44
CA LEU A 105 -1.90 4.07 12.15
C LEU A 105 -1.53 3.38 13.46
N VAL A 106 -2.12 3.81 14.56
CA VAL A 106 -1.98 3.12 15.85
C VAL A 106 -2.85 1.87 15.84
N ASP A 107 -2.21 0.70 15.77
CA ASP A 107 -2.87 -0.61 15.75
C ASP A 107 -3.13 -1.13 17.16
N GLY A 108 -2.23 -0.84 18.10
CA GLY A 108 -2.31 -1.30 19.48
C GLY A 108 -1.62 -0.34 20.45
N VAL A 109 -2.11 -0.31 21.68
CA VAL A 109 -1.49 0.41 22.80
C VAL A 109 -1.35 -0.54 23.98
N GLU A 110 -0.12 -0.82 24.37
CA GLU A 110 0.18 -1.55 25.60
C GLU A 110 0.49 -0.54 26.71
N ASN A 111 -0.48 -0.37 27.60
CA ASN A 111 -0.37 0.57 28.70
C ASN A 111 0.45 -0.03 29.84
N HIS A 112 1.48 0.68 30.26
CA HIS A 112 2.33 0.31 31.38
C HIS A 112 2.22 1.35 32.50
N ALA A 113 2.53 0.94 33.74
CA ALA A 113 2.65 1.89 34.83
C ALA A 113 3.85 2.81 34.58
N HIS A 114 3.64 4.12 34.67
CA HIS A 114 4.71 5.09 34.45
C HIS A 114 5.75 5.04 35.57
N ALA A 115 7.01 5.26 35.21
CA ALA A 115 8.10 5.40 36.17
C ALA A 115 8.29 6.88 36.54
N ARG A 116 9.11 7.11 37.56
CA ARG A 116 9.53 8.46 37.96
C ARG A 116 11.05 8.50 38.06
N LYS A 117 11.69 9.36 37.27
CA LYS A 117 13.14 9.55 37.27
C LYS A 117 13.63 10.21 38.56
N GLU A 118 14.92 10.06 38.86
CA GLU A 118 15.61 10.88 39.88
C GLU A 118 15.53 12.36 39.48
N GLY A 119 14.59 13.09 40.08
CA GLY A 119 14.23 14.45 39.68
C GLY A 119 12.72 14.72 39.73
N GLY A 120 11.91 13.66 39.77
CA GLY A 120 10.45 13.76 39.91
C GLY A 120 9.68 13.81 38.59
N GLU A 121 10.38 13.83 37.46
CA GLU A 121 9.81 13.77 36.11
C GLU A 121 9.21 12.39 35.84
N GLU A 122 8.03 12.39 35.24
CA GLU A 122 7.29 11.19 34.84
C GLU A 122 7.90 10.60 33.57
N GLU A 123 8.10 9.29 33.56
CA GLU A 123 8.59 8.53 32.42
C GLU A 123 7.51 7.56 31.92
N CYS A 124 7.06 7.75 30.69
CA CYS A 124 6.10 6.87 30.06
C CYS A 124 6.78 5.60 29.57
N LEU A 125 6.27 4.45 30.00
CA LEU A 125 6.75 3.12 29.60
C LEU A 125 5.78 2.41 28.64
N CYS A 126 4.74 3.10 28.16
CA CYS A 126 3.75 2.52 27.26
C CYS A 126 4.37 2.21 25.89
N ASN A 127 3.96 1.08 25.29
CA ASN A 127 4.34 0.73 23.93
C ASN A 127 3.17 0.99 22.97
N PHE A 128 3.50 1.56 21.82
CA PHE A 128 2.57 1.84 20.74
C PHE A 128 2.93 1.00 19.53
N PHE A 129 1.98 0.22 19.05
CA PHE A 129 2.14 -0.59 17.84
C PHE A 129 1.61 0.20 16.65
N LEU A 130 2.48 0.45 15.68
CA LEU A 130 2.26 1.33 14.56
C LEU A 130 2.30 0.55 13.25
N ILE A 131 1.28 0.73 12.41
CA ILE A 131 1.28 0.29 11.01
C ILE A 131 1.61 1.51 10.16
N TRP A 132 2.79 1.53 9.53
CA TRP A 132 3.23 2.66 8.73
C TRP A 132 2.36 2.84 7.49
N MET A 133 1.87 4.06 7.24
CA MET A 133 0.98 4.34 6.11
C MET A 133 1.75 4.61 4.82
N HIS A 134 2.99 5.08 4.94
CA HIS A 134 3.84 5.45 3.82
C HIS A 134 5.32 5.42 4.19
N GLY A 135 6.19 5.79 3.25
CA GLY A 135 7.63 5.71 3.40
C GLY A 135 8.21 4.29 3.24
N PRO A 136 9.51 4.11 3.52
CA PRO A 136 10.22 2.85 3.28
C PRO A 136 9.73 1.67 4.13
N ASN A 137 9.07 1.94 5.27
CA ASN A 137 8.54 0.91 6.16
C ASN A 137 7.02 0.72 6.04
N ALA A 138 6.39 1.29 5.00
CA ALA A 138 4.95 1.20 4.78
C ALA A 138 4.42 -0.24 4.91
N GLU A 139 3.23 -0.37 5.51
CA GLU A 139 2.50 -1.61 5.78
C GLU A 139 3.13 -2.54 6.83
N ASN A 140 4.37 -2.26 7.28
CA ASN A 140 4.97 -3.02 8.38
C ASN A 140 4.43 -2.56 9.73
N LEU A 141 4.41 -3.51 10.67
CA LEU A 141 4.13 -3.25 12.09
C LEU A 141 5.44 -2.99 12.83
N SER A 142 5.49 -1.95 13.66
CA SER A 142 6.60 -1.73 14.59
C SER A 142 6.09 -1.26 15.94
N SER A 143 6.80 -1.60 17.01
CA SER A 143 6.58 -1.01 18.35
C SER A 143 7.45 0.23 18.53
N THR A 144 6.90 1.26 19.18
CA THR A 144 7.65 2.46 19.58
C THR A 144 7.15 3.02 20.91
N THR A 145 7.87 3.99 21.45
CA THR A 145 7.59 4.74 22.68
C THR A 145 6.99 6.11 22.37
N ILE A 146 6.37 6.76 23.36
CA ILE A 146 5.67 8.05 23.17
C ILE A 146 6.59 9.17 22.66
N GLU A 147 7.87 9.15 23.02
CA GLU A 147 8.87 10.17 22.63
C GLU A 147 9.06 10.27 21.11
N ASN A 148 8.76 9.17 20.40
CA ASN A 148 8.91 9.00 18.97
C ASN A 148 7.60 9.28 18.21
N ILE A 149 6.57 9.80 18.90
CA ILE A 149 5.24 10.02 18.35
C ILE A 149 4.85 11.50 18.48
N CYS A 150 4.44 12.07 17.35
CA CYS A 150 3.80 13.37 17.26
C CYS A 150 2.34 13.21 16.87
N GLN A 151 1.45 13.96 17.52
CA GLN A 151 0.03 13.98 17.21
C GLN A 151 -0.23 14.80 15.96
N VAL A 152 -0.88 14.18 14.96
CA VAL A 152 -1.30 14.87 13.74
C VAL A 152 -2.50 15.76 14.04
N GLN A 153 -2.42 17.03 13.66
CA GLN A 153 -3.52 17.96 13.87
C GLN A 153 -4.61 17.77 12.81
N SER A 154 -5.86 17.59 13.25
CA SER A 154 -7.02 17.42 12.36
C SER A 154 -7.53 18.74 11.76
N CYS A 155 -7.05 19.89 12.24
CA CYS A 155 -7.48 21.20 11.75
C CYS A 155 -6.76 21.57 10.44
N LYS A 156 -7.52 21.74 9.35
CA LYS A 156 -7.00 22.22 8.06
C LYS A 156 -6.78 23.73 8.05
N GLN A 157 -6.01 24.28 8.99
CA GLN A 157 -5.61 25.67 8.91
C GLN A 157 -4.48 25.77 7.87
N ILE A 158 -4.87 26.04 6.63
CA ILE A 158 -3.96 26.16 5.50
C ILE A 158 -3.28 27.54 5.60
N ASP A 159 -1.95 27.56 5.43
CA ASP A 159 -1.19 28.80 5.38
C ASP A 159 -1.74 29.73 4.29
N PRO A 160 -1.95 31.04 4.56
CA PRO A 160 -2.53 31.97 3.59
C PRO A 160 -1.77 32.07 2.26
N LYS A 161 -0.45 31.88 2.27
CA LYS A 161 0.41 31.93 1.07
C LYS A 161 0.19 30.68 0.22
N LEU A 162 0.10 29.51 0.85
CA LEU A 162 -0.27 28.25 0.18
C LEU A 162 -1.69 28.33 -0.39
N ASP A 163 -2.66 28.81 0.39
CA ASP A 163 -4.05 28.97 -0.07
C ASP A 163 -4.15 29.91 -1.27
N CYS A 164 -3.41 31.03 -1.25
CA CYS A 164 -3.31 31.95 -2.39
C CYS A 164 -2.77 31.26 -3.65
N PHE A 165 -1.68 30.51 -3.52
CA PHE A 165 -1.10 29.75 -4.64
C PHE A 165 -2.05 28.70 -5.21
N LEU A 166 -2.68 27.88 -4.35
CA LEU A 166 -3.60 26.81 -4.78
C LEU A 166 -4.82 27.39 -5.50
N LYS A 167 -5.36 28.52 -5.02
CA LYS A 167 -6.47 29.23 -5.67
C LYS A 167 -6.09 29.71 -7.06
N ARG A 168 -4.94 30.40 -7.19
CA ARG A 168 -4.48 30.90 -8.48
C ARG A 168 -4.18 29.78 -9.47
N ALA A 169 -3.53 28.70 -9.03
CA ALA A 169 -3.34 27.52 -9.87
C ALA A 169 -4.68 26.94 -10.34
N GLY A 170 -5.71 26.96 -9.47
CA GLY A 170 -7.06 26.51 -9.76
C GLY A 170 -7.80 27.34 -10.81
N GLU A 171 -7.63 28.65 -10.83
CA GLU A 171 -8.30 29.58 -11.75
C GLU A 171 -8.05 29.22 -13.23
N ARG A 172 -6.87 28.67 -13.54
CA ARG A 172 -6.51 28.20 -14.89
C ARG A 172 -7.43 27.09 -15.40
N PHE A 173 -8.06 26.33 -14.50
CA PHE A 173 -9.00 25.25 -14.79
C PHE A 173 -10.47 25.66 -14.66
N VAL A 174 -10.74 26.93 -14.35
CA VAL A 174 -12.11 27.47 -14.27
C VAL A 174 -12.52 28.09 -15.62
N MET A 175 -11.59 28.33 -16.54
CA MET A 175 -11.83 29.06 -17.80
C MET A 175 -12.08 28.18 -19.04
N THR A 176 -12.28 26.86 -18.92
CA THR A 176 -12.72 25.99 -20.05
C THR A 176 -14.23 25.71 -20.02
N SER A 177 -15.02 26.76 -19.82
CA SER A 177 -16.44 26.78 -20.19
C SER A 177 -16.63 27.99 -21.08
N ASP A 178 -16.93 27.75 -22.36
CA ASP A 178 -17.20 28.78 -23.36
C ASP A 178 -18.28 29.77 -22.90
N PRO A 179 -18.23 31.03 -23.39
CA PRO A 179 -19.11 32.10 -22.96
C PRO A 179 -20.50 32.03 -23.61
N ASP A 180 -21.44 32.70 -22.92
CA ASP A 180 -22.80 33.06 -23.33
C ASP A 180 -23.89 31.97 -23.25
N LEU A 181 -24.81 32.14 -22.30
CA LEU A 181 -26.06 32.85 -22.60
C LEU A 181 -26.63 33.49 -21.33
N ILE A 182 -26.72 34.82 -21.36
CA ILE A 182 -27.48 35.65 -20.44
C ILE A 182 -28.96 35.29 -20.56
N SER A 183 -29.60 34.93 -19.45
CA SER A 183 -31.01 35.27 -19.24
C SER A 183 -31.24 35.66 -17.79
N LYS A 184 -31.50 36.95 -17.59
CA LYS A 184 -32.03 37.53 -16.34
C LYS A 184 -33.30 36.80 -15.91
N GLY A 185 -33.44 36.62 -14.60
CA GLY A 185 -34.71 36.25 -13.98
C GLY A 185 -34.55 36.18 -12.47
N ASP A 186 -34.88 37.27 -11.78
CA ASP A 186 -34.99 37.37 -10.33
C ASP A 186 -35.85 36.25 -9.75
N SER A 187 -35.35 35.58 -8.71
CA SER A 187 -36.09 35.34 -7.45
C SER A 187 -35.24 34.52 -6.48
N SER A 188 -34.96 35.11 -5.32
CA SER A 188 -34.41 34.42 -4.16
C SER A 188 -35.30 33.26 -3.72
N PRO A 189 -34.72 32.14 -3.24
CA PRO A 189 -35.17 31.65 -1.95
C PRO A 189 -34.03 31.15 -1.05
N ASN A 190 -34.20 31.41 0.25
CA ASN A 190 -33.45 30.79 1.34
C ASN A 190 -33.47 29.25 1.20
N VAL A 191 -32.30 28.62 1.15
CA VAL A 191 -32.16 27.15 1.31
C VAL A 191 -31.05 26.84 2.31
N LYS A 192 -31.46 26.30 3.46
CA LYS A 192 -30.61 25.64 4.46
C LYS A 192 -29.97 24.39 3.84
N LEU A 193 -28.65 24.33 3.84
CA LEU A 193 -27.87 23.18 3.36
C LEU A 193 -27.93 22.02 4.37
N LYS A 194 -28.78 21.02 4.10
CA LYS A 194 -28.71 19.69 4.75
C LYS A 194 -27.67 18.85 4.02
N ARG A 195 -26.61 18.45 4.74
CA ARG A 195 -25.68 17.38 4.32
C ARG A 195 -26.41 16.04 4.36
N SER A 196 -26.48 15.34 3.24
CA SER A 196 -26.99 13.98 3.12
C SER A 196 -25.84 13.01 2.82
N PHE A 197 -25.57 12.11 3.77
CA PHE A 197 -24.92 10.82 3.53
C PHE A 197 -25.96 9.84 2.99
N PRO A 198 -25.63 8.95 2.03
CA PRO A 198 -26.49 7.82 1.71
C PRO A 198 -26.21 6.64 2.65
N GLN A 199 -27.21 6.28 3.46
CA GLN A 199 -27.35 4.95 4.05
C GLN A 199 -27.97 4.01 3.01
N PHE A 200 -27.35 2.86 2.76
CA PHE A 200 -28.10 1.66 2.37
C PHE A 200 -28.37 0.86 3.64
N ALA A 201 -29.63 0.87 4.06
CA ALA A 201 -30.16 -0.05 5.05
C ALA A 201 -30.79 -1.23 4.31
N ASN A 202 -30.40 -2.45 4.65
CA ASN A 202 -31.30 -3.60 4.57
C ASN A 202 -31.69 -3.95 6.01
N GLN A 203 -32.95 -3.69 6.33
CA GLN A 203 -33.60 -4.24 7.51
C GLN A 203 -34.07 -5.66 7.16
N ASP A 204 -33.75 -6.63 8.00
CA ASP A 204 -34.73 -7.65 8.36
C ASP A 204 -34.70 -7.85 9.88
N THR A 205 -35.84 -7.55 10.47
CA THR A 205 -36.14 -7.54 11.89
C THR A 205 -36.55 -8.94 12.34
N ARG A 206 -36.08 -9.39 13.52
CA ARG A 206 -36.91 -10.06 14.55
C ARG A 206 -36.11 -10.32 15.82
N CYS A 207 -36.52 -9.66 16.90
CA CYS A 207 -36.04 -9.87 18.28
C CYS A 207 -36.55 -11.20 18.86
N ALA A 208 -35.70 -11.92 19.62
CA ALA A 208 -36.10 -12.63 20.84
C ALA A 208 -34.90 -13.15 21.68
N LYS A 209 -34.88 -12.68 22.94
CA LYS A 209 -34.57 -13.41 24.20
C LYS A 209 -33.12 -13.81 24.54
N ARG A 210 -32.67 -13.22 25.67
CA ARG A 210 -31.66 -13.72 26.63
C ARG A 210 -31.81 -15.23 26.89
N SER A 211 -30.69 -15.93 26.93
CA SER A 211 -30.49 -17.17 27.69
C SER A 211 -29.01 -17.30 28.08
N VAL A 212 -28.77 -17.51 29.37
CA VAL A 212 -27.46 -17.67 30.01
C VAL A 212 -27.04 -19.14 29.98
N SER A 213 -25.83 -19.42 29.52
CA SER A 213 -24.96 -20.59 29.84
C SER A 213 -23.84 -20.63 28.80
N LYS A 214 -22.56 -20.85 29.07
CA LYS A 214 -21.82 -21.31 30.24
C LYS A 214 -20.36 -20.94 29.97
N ILE A 215 -19.65 -20.44 30.98
CA ILE A 215 -18.20 -20.29 30.96
C ILE A 215 -17.58 -21.69 30.75
N CYS A 216 -16.64 -21.80 29.81
CA CYS A 216 -15.51 -22.74 29.89
C CYS A 216 -14.28 -22.01 29.34
N SER A 217 -13.45 -21.60 30.28
CA SER A 217 -12.02 -21.32 30.12
C SER A 217 -11.29 -22.55 29.58
N SER A 218 -10.43 -22.37 28.59
CA SER A 218 -9.18 -23.13 28.47
C SER A 218 -8.28 -22.49 27.41
N GLU A 219 -7.24 -21.82 27.90
CA GLU A 219 -5.90 -21.68 27.34
C GLU A 219 -5.78 -21.18 25.88
N GLU A 220 -5.50 -19.88 25.74
CA GLU A 220 -4.79 -19.34 24.59
C GLU A 220 -3.43 -20.04 24.48
N ARG A 221 -3.33 -20.99 23.55
CA ARG A 221 -2.03 -21.41 23.04
C ARG A 221 -1.56 -20.34 22.06
N ILE A 222 -0.45 -19.73 22.45
CA ILE A 222 0.50 -19.01 21.63
C ILE A 222 0.59 -19.65 20.24
N GLY A 223 0.08 -18.94 19.23
CA GLY A 223 0.34 -19.23 17.83
C GLY A 223 1.45 -18.30 17.36
N SER A 224 2.69 -18.79 17.38
CA SER A 224 3.81 -18.14 16.69
C SER A 224 3.46 -17.99 15.21
N HIS A 225 3.48 -16.77 14.68
CA HIS A 225 3.44 -16.53 13.24
C HIS A 225 4.80 -16.88 12.62
N SER A 226 5.09 -18.17 12.56
CA SER A 226 6.05 -18.76 11.64
C SER A 226 5.30 -19.09 10.35
N ASP A 227 5.84 -18.67 9.20
CA ASP A 227 5.41 -19.06 7.85
C ASP A 227 3.90 -18.97 7.55
N SER A 228 3.48 -17.95 6.80
CA SER A 228 2.47 -18.19 5.76
C SER A 228 3.20 -18.47 4.45
N SER A 229 3.94 -19.58 4.43
CA SER A 229 4.41 -20.17 3.19
C SER A 229 3.19 -20.32 2.27
N ILE A 230 3.36 -20.06 0.97
CA ILE A 230 2.31 -20.25 -0.06
C ILE A 230 1.76 -21.71 -0.04
N LEU A 231 2.42 -22.61 0.69
CA LEU A 231 1.96 -23.96 1.01
C LEU A 231 0.69 -24.00 1.86
N ASP A 232 0.31 -22.92 2.56
CA ASP A 232 -0.90 -22.84 3.41
C ASP A 232 -2.13 -22.25 2.69
N MET A 233 -2.02 -21.91 1.41
CA MET A 233 -3.19 -21.47 0.62
C MET A 233 -3.97 -22.67 0.09
N ASP A 234 -5.21 -22.82 0.55
CA ASP A 234 -6.15 -23.85 0.06
C ASP A 234 -6.81 -23.40 -1.25
N PHE A 235 -6.48 -24.08 -2.36
CA PHE A 235 -7.09 -23.86 -3.68
C PHE A 235 -8.35 -24.73 -3.90
N GLY A 236 -8.67 -25.62 -2.95
CA GLY A 236 -9.85 -26.48 -2.97
C GLY A 236 -9.78 -27.58 -4.02
N GLY A 237 -9.20 -28.74 -3.69
CA GLY A 237 -9.19 -29.90 -4.59
C GLY A 237 -8.72 -31.19 -3.91
N GLY A 238 -9.42 -32.30 -4.18
CA GLY A 238 -9.06 -33.64 -3.70
C GLY A 238 -8.28 -34.42 -4.76
N GLY A 239 -7.02 -34.06 -5.02
CA GLY A 239 -6.18 -34.74 -6.01
C GLY A 239 -4.71 -34.31 -6.00
N ASN A 240 -3.87 -34.98 -6.81
CA ASN A 240 -2.49 -34.54 -7.07
C ASN A 240 -2.55 -33.23 -7.86
N GLU A 241 -2.29 -32.12 -7.18
CA GLU A 241 -2.36 -30.78 -7.76
C GLU A 241 -0.96 -30.32 -8.17
N TYR A 242 -0.78 -30.01 -9.45
CA TYR A 242 0.45 -29.46 -10.00
C TYR A 242 0.30 -27.94 -10.09
N VAL A 243 1.17 -27.20 -9.42
CA VAL A 243 1.03 -25.75 -9.23
C VAL A 243 2.21 -25.02 -9.84
N ILE A 244 1.92 -23.97 -10.63
CA ILE A 244 2.90 -23.05 -11.18
C ILE A 244 2.60 -21.65 -10.65
N LEU A 245 3.57 -21.05 -9.96
CA LEU A 245 3.47 -19.68 -9.48
C LEU A 245 4.06 -18.72 -10.52
N LEU A 246 3.22 -17.78 -10.97
CA LEU A 246 3.57 -16.74 -11.92
C LEU A 246 3.62 -15.38 -11.23
N GLU A 247 4.64 -14.60 -11.56
CA GLU A 247 4.77 -13.20 -11.15
C GLU A 247 4.99 -12.27 -12.34
N ASN A 248 5.07 -10.97 -12.04
CA ASN A 248 5.22 -9.88 -13.01
C ASN A 248 4.07 -9.77 -14.03
N LEU A 249 2.86 -10.19 -13.67
CA LEU A 249 1.68 -10.05 -14.53
C LEU A 249 1.16 -8.61 -14.52
N ASP A 250 0.46 -8.17 -15.57
CA ASP A 250 -0.19 -6.86 -15.60
C ASP A 250 -1.30 -6.75 -14.54
N LYS A 251 -1.42 -5.57 -13.91
CA LYS A 251 -2.58 -5.26 -13.08
C LYS A 251 -3.87 -5.34 -13.92
N GLY A 252 -4.89 -5.98 -13.37
CA GLY A 252 -6.17 -6.16 -14.06
C GLY A 252 -6.21 -7.33 -15.05
N SER A 253 -5.16 -8.17 -15.09
CA SER A 253 -5.22 -9.45 -15.82
C SER A 253 -6.32 -10.32 -15.23
N SER A 254 -7.32 -10.68 -16.04
CA SER A 254 -8.39 -11.56 -15.58
C SER A 254 -7.94 -13.03 -15.66
N PRO A 255 -8.36 -13.89 -14.72
CA PRO A 255 -8.11 -15.33 -14.79
C PRO A 255 -8.55 -15.95 -16.12
N SER A 256 -9.71 -15.50 -16.64
CA SER A 256 -10.26 -15.97 -17.91
C SER A 256 -9.38 -15.65 -19.13
N MET A 257 -8.74 -14.48 -19.16
CA MET A 257 -7.86 -14.07 -20.27
C MET A 257 -6.61 -14.95 -20.32
N ILE A 258 -6.01 -15.22 -19.16
CA ILE A 258 -4.83 -16.06 -19.02
C ILE A 258 -5.16 -17.51 -19.39
N ALA A 259 -6.27 -18.05 -18.86
CA ALA A 259 -6.74 -19.40 -19.17
C ALA A 259 -6.99 -19.58 -20.68
N GLU A 260 -7.70 -18.64 -21.32
CA GLU A 260 -7.99 -18.69 -22.75
C GLU A 260 -6.72 -18.64 -23.60
N PHE A 261 -5.78 -17.75 -23.25
CA PHE A 261 -4.49 -17.66 -23.94
C PHE A 261 -3.71 -18.97 -23.85
N ILE A 262 -3.60 -19.55 -22.65
CA ILE A 262 -2.88 -20.81 -22.43
C ILE A 262 -3.55 -21.94 -23.20
N GLN A 263 -4.89 -22.05 -23.15
CA GLN A 263 -5.63 -23.06 -23.89
C GLN A 263 -5.41 -22.93 -25.40
N ARG A 264 -5.40 -21.71 -25.93
CA ARG A 264 -5.16 -21.50 -27.36
C ARG A 264 -3.73 -21.83 -27.76
N ALA A 265 -2.75 -21.48 -26.93
CA ALA A 265 -1.33 -21.65 -27.26
C ALA A 265 -0.83 -23.08 -27.04
N THR A 266 -1.40 -23.80 -26.07
CA THR A 266 -0.88 -25.10 -25.62
C THR A 266 -1.90 -26.23 -25.62
N SER A 267 -3.19 -25.95 -25.85
CA SER A 267 -4.29 -26.91 -25.66
C SER A 267 -4.36 -27.48 -24.23
N VAL A 268 -3.81 -26.77 -23.24
CA VAL A 268 -3.91 -27.09 -21.81
C VAL A 268 -4.90 -26.14 -21.16
N SER A 269 -5.73 -26.63 -20.24
CA SER A 269 -6.75 -25.83 -19.55
C SER A 269 -6.47 -25.78 -18.05
N PRO A 270 -5.50 -24.95 -17.60
CA PRO A 270 -5.23 -24.81 -16.18
C PRO A 270 -6.35 -24.03 -15.47
N GLU A 271 -6.58 -24.33 -14.20
CA GLU A 271 -7.32 -23.45 -13.31
C GLU A 271 -6.42 -22.25 -12.95
N VAL A 272 -6.92 -21.05 -13.19
CA VAL A 272 -6.14 -19.81 -13.02
C VAL A 272 -6.69 -19.03 -11.83
N TYR A 273 -5.78 -18.61 -10.96
CA TYR A 273 -6.07 -17.75 -9.83
C TYR A 273 -5.18 -16.52 -9.91
N ILE A 274 -5.73 -15.35 -9.61
CA ILE A 274 -4.97 -14.10 -9.56
C ILE A 274 -5.07 -13.54 -8.16
N PHE A 275 -3.92 -13.18 -7.60
CA PHE A 275 -3.85 -12.61 -6.28
C PHE A 275 -4.45 -11.20 -6.28
N PRO A 276 -5.21 -10.83 -5.23
CA PRO A 276 -5.58 -9.44 -5.00
C PRO A 276 -4.31 -8.58 -4.96
N ASN A 277 -4.35 -7.46 -5.70
CA ASN A 277 -3.22 -6.55 -5.80
C ASN A 277 -3.57 -5.27 -5.04
N ILE A 278 -2.72 -4.85 -4.11
CA ILE A 278 -2.83 -3.55 -3.45
C ILE A 278 -2.37 -2.42 -4.40
N SER A 279 -2.85 -1.20 -4.21
CA SER A 279 -2.60 -0.10 -5.16
C SER A 279 -1.11 0.19 -5.38
N SER A 280 -0.26 -0.08 -4.39
CA SER A 280 1.20 0.15 -4.34
C SER A 280 2.04 -0.84 -5.15
N GLU A 281 1.63 -2.11 -5.29
CA GLU A 281 2.35 -3.09 -6.11
C GLU A 281 2.38 -2.62 -7.57
N LYS A 282 3.32 -3.03 -8.42
CA LYS A 282 3.34 -2.61 -9.85
C LYS A 282 2.92 -3.71 -10.82
N SER A 283 2.79 -4.93 -10.32
CA SER A 283 2.46 -6.15 -11.06
C SER A 283 1.68 -7.07 -10.14
N THR A 284 0.86 -7.95 -10.73
CA THR A 284 0.14 -8.98 -9.98
C THR A 284 0.82 -10.34 -10.06
N ARG A 285 0.41 -11.21 -9.14
CA ARG A 285 0.83 -12.61 -9.05
C ARG A 285 -0.33 -13.50 -9.46
N GLY A 286 -0.02 -14.66 -10.00
CA GLY A 286 -1.01 -15.63 -10.43
C GLY A 286 -0.57 -17.06 -10.15
N VAL A 287 -1.55 -17.95 -10.03
CA VAL A 287 -1.34 -19.38 -9.85
C VAL A 287 -2.01 -20.12 -10.99
N LEU A 288 -1.30 -21.07 -11.57
CA LEU A 288 -1.86 -22.05 -12.50
C LEU A 288 -1.89 -23.40 -11.79
N SER A 289 -3.08 -23.96 -11.64
CA SER A 289 -3.30 -25.29 -11.06
C SER A 289 -3.75 -26.28 -12.12
N LEU A 290 -3.16 -27.48 -12.10
CA LEU A 290 -3.44 -28.57 -13.03
C LEU A 290 -3.55 -29.90 -12.29
N ASP A 291 -4.36 -30.83 -12.80
CA ASP A 291 -4.53 -32.18 -12.24
C ASP A 291 -3.63 -33.23 -12.92
N SER A 292 -3.02 -32.88 -14.06
CA SER A 292 -2.30 -33.79 -14.93
C SER A 292 -0.81 -33.44 -15.05
N LYS A 293 0.06 -34.39 -14.67
CA LYS A 293 1.52 -34.27 -14.84
C LYS A 293 1.92 -33.97 -16.28
N LYS A 294 1.22 -34.58 -17.24
CA LYS A 294 1.51 -34.44 -18.67
C LYS A 294 1.21 -33.01 -19.13
N GLU A 295 0.10 -32.46 -18.67
CA GLU A 295 -0.30 -31.09 -18.99
C GLU A 295 0.57 -30.07 -18.28
N PHE A 296 0.93 -30.32 -17.02
CA PHE A 296 1.91 -29.54 -16.27
C PHE A 296 3.25 -29.45 -16.99
N GLN A 297 3.82 -30.58 -17.42
CA GLN A 297 5.09 -30.57 -18.15
C GLN A 297 4.97 -29.81 -19.49
N LYS A 298 3.90 -30.06 -20.24
CA LYS A 298 3.64 -29.37 -21.51
C LYS A 298 3.55 -27.86 -21.33
N LEU A 299 2.94 -27.41 -20.24
CA LEU A 299 2.80 -26.01 -19.91
C LEU A 299 4.14 -25.39 -19.46
N ILE A 300 4.92 -26.09 -18.63
CA ILE A 300 6.27 -25.64 -18.24
C ILE A 300 7.19 -25.50 -19.46
N ASP A 301 7.17 -26.48 -20.37
CA ASP A 301 8.00 -26.46 -21.59
C ASP A 301 7.65 -25.27 -22.50
N PHE A 302 6.38 -24.84 -22.46
CA PHE A 302 5.92 -23.64 -23.16
C PHE A 302 6.36 -22.36 -22.40
N LEU A 303 5.96 -22.20 -21.14
CA LEU A 303 6.20 -20.98 -20.36
C LEU A 303 7.69 -20.68 -20.14
N ASP A 304 8.53 -21.70 -20.01
CA ASP A 304 9.97 -21.60 -19.71
C ASP A 304 10.85 -21.90 -20.94
N SER A 305 10.29 -21.70 -22.15
CA SER A 305 10.99 -21.99 -23.39
C SER A 305 12.13 -21.01 -23.65
N PRO A 306 13.34 -21.46 -24.07
CA PRO A 306 14.40 -20.55 -24.51
C PRO A 306 14.10 -19.89 -25.87
N LYS A 307 13.05 -20.34 -26.57
CA LYS A 307 12.70 -19.88 -27.93
C LYS A 307 11.73 -18.70 -27.94
N HIS A 308 11.08 -18.41 -26.82
CA HIS A 308 10.11 -17.33 -26.74
C HIS A 308 9.90 -16.84 -25.30
N ILE A 309 9.35 -15.65 -25.17
CA ILE A 309 8.93 -15.05 -23.90
C ILE A 309 7.48 -14.63 -24.03
N ILE A 310 6.67 -14.95 -23.01
CA ILE A 310 5.28 -14.52 -22.95
C ILE A 310 5.24 -13.14 -22.32
N MET A 311 4.54 -12.23 -22.99
CA MET A 311 4.43 -10.83 -22.60
C MET A 311 2.97 -10.49 -22.38
N SER A 312 2.69 -9.81 -21.27
CA SER A 312 1.41 -9.16 -21.01
C SER A 312 1.23 -7.93 -21.91
N SER A 313 0.01 -7.42 -21.98
CA SER A 313 -0.37 -6.25 -22.79
C SER A 313 0.44 -4.98 -22.49
N GLY A 314 0.80 -4.78 -21.23
CA GLY A 314 1.59 -3.67 -20.71
C GLY A 314 3.09 -3.84 -20.92
N GLY A 315 3.53 -4.87 -21.65
CA GLY A 315 4.94 -5.09 -21.94
C GLY A 315 5.71 -5.78 -20.81
N ARG A 316 5.03 -6.49 -19.90
CA ARG A 316 5.67 -7.24 -18.81
C ARG A 316 5.89 -8.70 -19.18
N PRO A 317 7.13 -9.23 -19.05
CA PRO A 317 7.38 -10.65 -19.26
C PRO A 317 6.87 -11.49 -18.09
N TRP A 318 6.24 -12.62 -18.38
CA TRP A 318 5.80 -13.57 -17.36
C TRP A 318 7.01 -14.28 -16.76
N VAL A 319 7.01 -14.40 -15.43
CA VAL A 319 8.10 -15.05 -14.69
C VAL A 319 7.53 -16.20 -13.88
N ILE A 320 8.06 -17.41 -14.10
CA ILE A 320 7.81 -18.54 -13.20
C ILE A 320 8.78 -18.42 -12.04
N VAL A 321 8.23 -18.30 -10.83
CA VAL A 321 9.03 -18.21 -9.60
C VAL A 321 9.07 -19.51 -8.83
N GLU A 322 8.04 -20.35 -8.98
CA GLU A 322 7.94 -21.62 -8.28
C GLU A 322 7.14 -22.66 -9.06
N LYS A 323 7.52 -23.93 -8.87
CA LYS A 323 6.93 -25.12 -9.50
C LYS A 323 6.75 -26.17 -8.40
N MET A 324 5.52 -26.55 -8.08
CA MET A 324 5.22 -27.47 -6.98
C MET A 324 4.41 -28.68 -7.45
N THR A 325 4.59 -29.80 -6.75
CA THR A 325 3.73 -30.99 -6.83
C THR A 325 3.11 -31.21 -5.46
N ARG A 326 1.81 -30.93 -5.28
CA ARG A 326 1.12 -31.19 -4.01
C ARG A 326 0.70 -32.65 -3.95
N HIS A 327 1.15 -33.33 -2.90
CA HIS A 327 0.63 -34.62 -2.47
C HIS A 327 -0.04 -34.42 -1.10
N ASN A 328 -1.35 -34.72 -1.03
CA ASN A 328 -2.23 -34.82 0.16
C ASN A 328 -3.10 -33.57 0.52
N PRO A 329 -4.37 -33.75 0.96
CA PRO A 329 -5.33 -32.64 1.08
C PRO A 329 -5.60 -32.24 2.54
N LEU A 330 -5.42 -30.97 2.92
CA LEU A 330 -5.96 -30.44 4.19
C LEU A 330 -6.31 -28.92 4.15
N ARG A 331 -7.57 -28.70 4.57
CA ARG A 331 -8.29 -27.56 5.20
C ARG A 331 -8.24 -26.11 4.67
N ALA A 332 -9.47 -25.62 4.46
CA ALA A 332 -9.89 -24.33 3.92
C ALA A 332 -9.51 -23.07 4.69
N SER A 333 -9.09 -22.06 3.91
CA SER A 333 -9.34 -20.65 4.20
C SER A 333 -9.54 -19.84 2.93
N THR A 334 -10.55 -18.97 2.96
CA THR A 334 -11.13 -18.20 1.86
C THR A 334 -10.38 -16.90 1.58
N GLY A 335 -10.00 -16.67 0.32
CA GLY A 335 -9.47 -15.36 -0.11
C GLY A 335 -9.12 -15.21 -1.60
N ILE A 336 -9.21 -16.28 -2.40
CA ILE A 336 -8.75 -16.28 -3.79
C ILE A 336 -9.95 -16.23 -4.74
N GLN A 337 -9.96 -15.30 -5.69
CA GLN A 337 -10.96 -15.28 -6.76
C GLN A 337 -10.73 -16.50 -7.67
N SER A 338 -11.57 -17.51 -7.49
CA SER A 338 -11.60 -18.73 -8.30
C SER A 338 -12.62 -18.62 -9.44
N GLN A 339 -12.45 -19.46 -10.45
CA GLN A 339 -13.26 -19.45 -11.67
C GLN A 339 -14.65 -20.14 -11.52
N ARG A 340 -15.08 -20.49 -10.30
CA ARG A 340 -16.35 -21.21 -10.10
C ARG A 340 -17.55 -20.29 -10.26
N THR A 341 -17.96 -20.08 -11.50
CA THR A 341 -19.34 -20.20 -12.01
C THR A 341 -19.30 -19.95 -13.52
N LEU A 342 -19.40 -21.01 -14.34
CA LEU A 342 -19.71 -20.88 -15.76
C LEU A 342 -21.17 -21.27 -15.96
N GLN A 343 -22.00 -20.29 -16.30
CA GLN A 343 -23.00 -20.44 -17.35
C GLN A 343 -23.39 -19.05 -17.88
N ASN A 344 -23.12 -18.83 -19.16
CA ASN A 344 -23.59 -17.73 -20.01
C ASN A 344 -23.09 -16.31 -19.70
N MET A 345 -21.85 -15.99 -20.07
CA MET A 345 -21.46 -14.64 -20.46
C MET A 345 -20.38 -14.70 -21.56
N SER A 346 -20.40 -13.71 -22.45
CA SER A 346 -19.61 -13.67 -23.69
C SER A 346 -18.10 -13.75 -23.48
N PHE A 347 -17.45 -14.50 -24.38
CA PHE A 347 -16.01 -14.67 -24.46
C PHE A 347 -15.32 -13.33 -24.75
N GLY A 348 -14.67 -12.76 -23.73
CA GLY A 348 -13.81 -11.60 -23.86
C GLY A 348 -12.54 -11.96 -24.62
N SER A 349 -12.21 -11.22 -25.67
CA SER A 349 -11.06 -11.49 -26.55
C SER A 349 -9.73 -11.41 -25.79
N SER A 350 -8.88 -12.45 -25.90
CA SER A 350 -7.47 -12.50 -25.44
C SER A 350 -6.51 -11.44 -26.02
N LYS A 351 -7.02 -10.32 -26.55
CA LYS A 351 -6.27 -9.21 -27.16
C LYS A 351 -5.44 -8.50 -26.10
N GLY A 352 -4.28 -9.05 -25.77
CA GLY A 352 -3.34 -8.42 -24.83
C GLY A 352 -2.10 -9.25 -24.56
N ILE A 353 -2.24 -10.57 -24.41
CA ILE A 353 -1.10 -11.46 -24.16
C ILE A 353 -0.51 -11.90 -25.50
N LYS A 354 0.82 -11.84 -25.62
CA LYS A 354 1.54 -12.24 -26.84
C LYS A 354 2.77 -13.09 -26.55
N VAL A 355 3.15 -13.89 -27.55
CA VAL A 355 4.38 -14.68 -27.56
C VAL A 355 5.42 -13.94 -28.39
N VAL A 356 6.55 -13.60 -27.77
CA VAL A 356 7.67 -12.91 -28.42
C VAL A 356 8.77 -13.91 -28.71
N HIS A 357 9.09 -14.11 -29.99
CA HIS A 357 10.08 -15.10 -30.44
C HIS A 357 11.51 -14.55 -30.52
N VAL A 358 12.48 -15.42 -30.25
CA VAL A 358 13.93 -15.14 -30.42
C VAL A 358 14.21 -14.56 -31.80
N GLY A 359 15.11 -13.57 -31.84
CA GLY A 359 15.59 -12.94 -33.08
C GLY A 359 14.98 -11.56 -33.37
N THR A 360 14.02 -11.11 -32.57
CA THR A 360 13.46 -9.75 -32.65
C THR A 360 14.11 -8.82 -31.62
N GLU A 361 14.13 -7.51 -31.89
CA GLU A 361 14.54 -6.51 -30.87
C GLU A 361 13.62 -6.55 -29.65
N GLU A 362 12.33 -6.80 -29.88
CA GLU A 362 11.36 -6.99 -28.81
C GLU A 362 11.71 -8.16 -27.89
N HIS A 363 12.23 -9.27 -28.44
CA HIS A 363 12.71 -10.39 -27.64
C HIS A 363 13.92 -10.01 -26.77
N LYS A 364 14.87 -9.24 -27.31
CA LYS A 364 16.03 -8.79 -26.53
C LYS A 364 15.59 -7.94 -25.33
N MET A 365 14.66 -7.01 -25.56
CA MET A 365 14.08 -6.18 -24.50
C MET A 365 13.29 -7.02 -23.48
N ALA A 366 12.42 -7.93 -23.95
CA ALA A 366 11.65 -8.81 -23.09
C ALA A 366 12.56 -9.69 -22.22
N LYS A 367 13.67 -10.17 -22.78
CA LYS A 367 14.68 -10.94 -22.06
C LYS A 367 15.37 -10.11 -20.98
N LEU A 368 15.83 -8.90 -21.29
CA LEU A 368 16.44 -8.01 -20.29
C LEU A 368 15.49 -7.71 -19.12
N LEU A 369 14.22 -7.45 -19.41
CA LEU A 369 13.20 -7.22 -18.37
C LEU A 369 12.94 -8.48 -17.53
N LYS A 370 12.90 -9.66 -18.17
CA LYS A 370 12.71 -10.94 -17.48
C LYS A 370 13.89 -11.23 -16.55
N ASP A 371 15.11 -11.07 -17.06
CA ASP A 371 16.35 -11.34 -16.33
C ASP A 371 16.49 -10.39 -15.13
N LEU A 372 16.18 -9.10 -15.31
CA LEU A 372 16.15 -8.11 -14.23
C LEU A 372 15.14 -8.48 -13.12
N TYR A 373 13.94 -8.91 -13.51
CA TYR A 373 12.93 -9.32 -12.54
C TYR A 373 13.34 -10.57 -11.77
N VAL A 374 13.92 -11.56 -12.47
CA VAL A 374 14.43 -12.79 -11.84
C VAL A 374 15.56 -12.47 -10.86
N GLU A 375 16.46 -11.56 -11.19
CA GLU A 375 17.51 -11.09 -10.27
C GLU A 375 16.93 -10.44 -9.02
N PHE A 376 15.97 -9.52 -9.19
CA PHE A 376 15.27 -8.88 -8.09
C PHE A 376 14.53 -9.88 -7.20
N PHE A 377 13.78 -10.81 -7.80
CA PHE A 377 13.08 -11.87 -7.07
C PHE A 377 14.05 -12.73 -6.24
N ASN A 378 15.18 -13.13 -6.81
CA ASN A 378 16.21 -13.88 -6.11
C ASN A 378 16.84 -13.09 -4.96
N HIS A 379 17.01 -11.77 -5.13
CA HIS A 379 17.49 -10.91 -4.05
C HIS A 379 16.50 -10.86 -2.88
N GLN A 380 15.21 -10.64 -3.16
CA GLN A 380 14.17 -10.68 -2.14
C GLN A 380 14.08 -12.04 -1.45
N LYS A 381 14.23 -13.14 -2.20
CA LYS A 381 14.24 -14.49 -1.64
C LYS A 381 15.36 -14.66 -0.60
N ARG A 382 16.58 -14.24 -0.92
CA ARG A 382 17.73 -14.32 0.02
C ARG A 382 17.52 -13.47 1.27
N LEU A 383 16.91 -12.30 1.12
CA LEU A 383 16.59 -11.44 2.28
C LEU A 383 15.58 -12.12 3.21
N ARG A 384 14.57 -12.80 2.66
CA ARG A 384 13.61 -13.59 3.44
C ARG A 384 14.28 -14.77 4.14
N GLU A 385 15.03 -15.58 3.40
CA GLU A 385 15.77 -16.72 3.97
C GLU A 385 16.71 -16.28 5.12
N LYS A 386 17.33 -15.10 5.00
CA LYS A 386 18.15 -14.54 6.08
C LYS A 386 17.31 -14.13 7.29
N LEU A 387 16.18 -13.47 7.07
CA LEU A 387 15.27 -13.08 8.14
C LEU A 387 14.77 -14.32 8.91
N ASP A 388 14.36 -15.36 8.19
CA ASP A 388 13.88 -16.61 8.80
C ASP A 388 14.96 -17.25 9.69
N LEU A 389 16.21 -17.26 9.22
CA LEU A 389 17.36 -17.75 9.99
C LEU A 389 17.62 -16.88 11.24
N ASP A 390 17.59 -15.56 11.09
CA ASP A 390 17.81 -14.64 12.21
C ASP A 390 16.70 -14.80 13.28
N VAL A 391 15.45 -14.97 12.86
CA VAL A 391 14.31 -15.27 13.74
C VAL A 391 14.48 -16.62 14.45
N GLU A 392 14.83 -17.68 13.73
CA GLU A 392 15.05 -19.01 14.31
C GLU A 392 16.17 -18.97 15.37
N ASN A 393 17.26 -18.27 15.09
CA ASN A 393 18.36 -18.09 16.03
C ASN A 393 17.92 -17.37 17.31
N ILE A 394 17.10 -16.31 17.20
CA ILE A 394 16.57 -15.58 18.35
C ILE A 394 15.65 -16.48 19.19
N LEU A 395 14.77 -17.25 18.54
CA LEU A 395 13.86 -18.17 19.22
C LEU A 395 14.63 -19.29 19.96
N LEU A 396 15.70 -19.82 19.37
CA LEU A 396 16.56 -20.81 20.02
C LEU A 396 17.31 -20.24 21.22
N LEU A 397 17.81 -19.00 21.13
CA LEU A 397 18.47 -18.31 22.25
C LEU A 397 17.50 -18.08 23.41
N HIS A 398 16.24 -17.77 23.13
CA HIS A 398 15.20 -17.61 24.16
C HIS A 398 14.82 -18.95 24.82
N GLN A 399 14.89 -20.08 24.11
CA GLN A 399 14.59 -21.41 24.69
C GLN A 399 15.74 -21.99 25.53
N ALA A 400 16.95 -21.46 25.40
CA ALA A 400 18.14 -21.89 26.15
C ALA A 400 18.37 -21.13 27.47
N LEU A 401 17.57 -20.09 27.73
CA LEU A 401 17.46 -19.36 29.00
C LEU A 401 16.31 -19.94 29.84
#